data_AF-A0A8T0CML1-F1
#
_entry.id   AF-A0A8T0CML1-F1
#
_cell.length_a   1.000
_cell.length_b   1.000
_cell.length_c   1.000
_cell.angle_alpha   90.00
_cell.angle_beta   90.00
_cell.angle_gamma   90.00
#
_symmetry.space_group_name_H-M   'P 1'
#
loop_
_entity.id
_entity.type
_entity.pdbx_description
1 polymer ?
#
loop_
_entity_poly.entity_id
_entity_poly.type
_entity_poly.pdbx_seq_one_letter_code
_entity_poly.pdbx_strand_id
1 'polypeptide(L)'
;MESMQLPSRFVFFLFLFIASFVWVFPDMAMAQATTDPLEVKALNRVFQQWNLAAPPNEWNISGEPCSGVALSTASIDEAGYKPYIRCVCFYDNGSTCHITQLRIYSLNVVGSIPKELWSLSYLTYLYDSFFFFPSS
;
A
#
# COMPACT_ATOMS: atom_id res chain seq x y z
N MET A 1 -12.77 57.93 -13.01
CA MET A 1 -11.81 56.85 -12.69
C MET A 1 -10.82 57.44 -11.72
N GLU A 2 -11.12 57.41 -10.43
CA GLU A 2 -10.19 57.86 -9.40
C GLU A 2 -9.65 56.63 -8.70
N SER A 3 -8.36 56.39 -8.92
CA SER A 3 -7.59 55.31 -8.31
C SER A 3 -7.52 55.51 -6.80
N MET A 4 -8.24 54.68 -6.04
CA MET A 4 -8.08 54.54 -4.60
C MET A 4 -6.66 54.01 -4.32
N GLN A 5 -5.70 54.91 -4.10
CA GLN A 5 -4.36 54.55 -3.63
C GLN A 5 -4.44 54.23 -2.13
N LEU A 6 -4.34 52.94 -1.80
CA LEU A 6 -4.26 52.47 -0.42
C LEU A 6 -2.95 52.97 0.21
N PRO A 7 -2.96 53.60 1.40
CA PRO A 7 -1.76 54.20 1.97
C PRO A 7 -0.68 53.14 2.24
N SER A 8 0.57 53.46 1.88
CA SER A 8 1.74 52.55 1.97
C SER A 8 1.93 51.89 3.34
N ARG A 9 1.54 52.57 4.43
CA ARG A 9 1.56 52.02 5.79
C ARG A 9 0.56 50.87 5.96
N PHE A 10 -0.61 50.96 5.33
CA PHE A 10 -1.63 49.91 5.34
C PHE A 10 -1.15 48.65 4.61
N VAL A 11 -0.44 48.83 3.49
CA VAL A 11 0.19 47.75 2.73
C VAL A 11 1.27 47.05 3.58
N PHE A 12 2.07 47.82 4.33
CA PHE A 12 3.11 47.27 5.21
C PHE A 12 2.53 46.47 6.39
N PHE A 13 1.47 46.97 7.03
CA PHE A 13 0.79 46.23 8.11
C PHE A 13 0.08 44.97 7.61
N LEU A 14 -0.52 45.02 6.40
CA LEU A 14 -1.05 43.83 5.74
C LEU A 14 0.03 42.79 5.48
N PHE A 15 1.20 43.20 4.97
CA PHE A 15 2.32 42.28 4.73
C PHE A 15 2.82 41.60 6.01
N LEU A 16 2.95 42.35 7.12
CA LEU A 16 3.38 41.79 8.41
C LEU A 16 2.34 40.84 9.02
N PHE A 17 1.06 41.15 8.84
CA PHE A 17 -0.03 40.28 9.29
C PHE A 17 -0.06 38.98 8.48
N ILE A 18 0.10 39.04 7.16
CA ILE A 18 0.12 37.82 6.33
C ILE A 18 1.35 36.96 6.65
N ALA A 19 2.52 37.57 6.88
CA ALA A 19 3.76 36.86 7.21
C ALA A 19 3.70 36.09 8.55
N SER A 20 2.91 36.54 9.53
CA SER A 20 2.76 35.83 10.81
C SER A 20 1.86 34.60 10.72
N PHE A 21 0.93 34.55 9.76
CA PHE A 21 0.06 33.39 9.53
C PHE A 21 0.74 32.24 8.76
N VAL A 22 1.91 32.46 8.15
CA VAL A 22 2.61 31.42 7.34
C VAL A 22 3.39 30.40 8.19
N TRP A 23 3.61 30.65 9.48
CA TRP A 23 4.50 29.83 10.32
C TRP A 23 3.83 28.74 11.16
N VAL A 24 2.52 28.54 11.04
CA VAL A 24 1.79 27.56 11.85
C VAL A 24 0.85 26.72 11.00
N PHE A 25 1.43 25.99 10.05
CA PHE A 25 0.81 24.77 9.53
C PHE A 25 1.66 23.60 10.02
N PRO A 26 1.32 22.94 11.14
CA PRO A 26 1.88 21.64 11.41
C PRO A 26 1.50 20.72 10.23
N ASP A 27 2.48 20.07 9.62
CA ASP A 27 2.24 18.98 8.68
C ASP A 27 1.40 17.92 9.39
N MET A 28 0.10 17.92 9.13
CA MET A 28 -0.76 16.82 9.53
C MET A 28 -0.43 15.64 8.63
N ALA A 29 0.57 14.85 9.01
CA ALA A 29 0.74 13.52 8.46
C ALA A 29 -0.54 12.75 8.78
N MET A 30 -1.41 12.57 7.78
CA MET A 30 -2.50 11.62 7.88
C MET A 30 -1.85 10.26 8.19
N ALA A 31 -2.27 9.62 9.27
CA ALA A 31 -1.79 8.27 9.58
C ALA A 31 -2.16 7.38 8.39
N GLN A 32 -1.16 6.99 7.61
CA GLN A 32 -1.34 6.11 6.47
C GLN A 32 -1.71 4.73 7.01
N ALA A 33 -2.76 4.11 6.44
CA ALA A 33 -3.13 2.76 6.80
C ALA A 33 -1.96 1.80 6.59
N THR A 34 -1.72 0.91 7.55
CA THR A 34 -0.57 0.00 7.54
C THR A 34 -1.02 -1.45 7.42
N THR A 35 -0.25 -2.28 6.73
CA THR A 35 -0.50 -3.73 6.70
C THR A 35 -0.21 -4.35 8.07
N ASP A 36 -1.00 -5.34 8.46
CA ASP A 36 -0.74 -6.14 9.65
C ASP A 36 0.71 -6.67 9.64
N PRO A 37 1.55 -6.36 10.66
CA PRO A 37 2.93 -6.82 10.72
C PRO A 37 3.12 -8.34 10.63
N LEU A 38 2.13 -9.12 11.09
CA LEU A 38 2.13 -10.57 10.97
C LEU A 38 1.97 -11.00 9.53
N GLU A 39 1.08 -10.34 8.78
CA GLU A 39 0.90 -10.59 7.34
C GLU A 39 2.14 -10.17 6.55
N VAL A 40 2.75 -9.04 6.86
CA VAL A 40 4.01 -8.59 6.24
C VAL A 40 5.11 -9.65 6.44
N LYS A 41 5.26 -10.16 7.66
CA LYS A 41 6.24 -11.20 7.98
C LYS A 41 5.93 -12.50 7.25
N ALA A 42 4.67 -12.91 7.21
CA ALA A 42 4.21 -14.11 6.52
C ALA A 42 4.46 -14.02 5.01
N LEU A 43 4.05 -12.92 4.38
CA LEU A 43 4.27 -12.64 2.96
C LEU A 43 5.75 -12.73 2.59
N ASN A 44 6.62 -12.09 3.38
CA ASN A 44 8.07 -12.15 3.15
C ASN A 44 8.61 -13.57 3.20
N ARG A 45 8.13 -14.41 4.14
CA ARG A 45 8.54 -15.82 4.23
C ARG A 45 8.05 -16.64 3.04
N VAL A 46 6.81 -16.42 2.60
CA VAL A 46 6.24 -17.06 1.41
C VAL A 46 7.08 -16.73 0.17
N PHE A 47 7.41 -15.45 -0.02
CA PHE A 47 8.22 -15.01 -1.16
C PHE A 47 9.64 -15.58 -1.11
N GLN A 48 10.26 -15.63 0.08
CA GLN A 48 11.56 -16.27 0.27
C GLN A 48 11.54 -17.76 -0.09
N GLN A 49 10.54 -18.50 0.39
CA GLN A 49 10.46 -19.95 0.19
C GLN A 49 10.21 -20.33 -1.28
N TRP A 50 9.42 -19.52 -1.98
CA TRP A 50 9.16 -19.69 -3.41
C TRP A 50 10.17 -19.00 -4.33
N ASN A 51 11.23 -18.41 -3.77
CA ASN A 51 12.25 -17.65 -4.49
C ASN A 51 11.64 -16.60 -5.44
N LEU A 52 10.62 -15.90 -4.94
CA LEU A 52 9.90 -14.85 -5.65
C LEU A 52 10.50 -13.48 -5.33
N ALA A 53 10.53 -12.62 -6.35
CA ALA A 53 10.80 -11.21 -6.20
C ALA A 53 9.68 -10.42 -6.88
N ALA A 54 9.27 -9.30 -6.29
CA ALA A 54 8.44 -8.35 -7.02
C ALA A 54 9.28 -7.66 -8.10
N PRO A 55 8.76 -7.47 -9.33
CA PRO A 55 9.49 -6.80 -10.38
C PRO A 55 9.84 -5.36 -9.96
N PRO A 56 11.09 -4.93 -10.17
CA PRO A 56 11.49 -3.57 -9.86
C PRO A 56 10.63 -2.57 -10.65
N ASN A 57 10.13 -1.54 -9.97
CA ASN A 57 9.24 -0.49 -10.48
C ASN A 57 7.76 -0.85 -10.68
N GLU A 58 7.35 -2.11 -10.44
CA GLU A 58 5.93 -2.49 -10.51
C GLU A 58 5.27 -2.40 -9.13
N TRP A 59 5.89 -2.99 -8.11
CA TRP A 59 5.47 -2.88 -6.71
C TRP A 59 6.59 -3.39 -5.78
N ASN A 60 6.69 -2.84 -4.57
CA ASN A 60 7.82 -3.10 -3.66
C ASN A 60 7.36 -3.80 -2.38
N ILE A 61 7.95 -4.96 -2.08
CA ILE A 61 7.65 -5.75 -0.88
C ILE A 61 8.47 -5.29 0.34
N SER A 62 9.58 -4.57 0.12
CA SER A 62 10.47 -4.11 1.20
C SER A 62 9.92 -2.93 2.02
N GLY A 63 8.82 -2.33 1.57
CA GLY A 63 8.13 -1.23 2.25
C GLY A 63 6.77 -1.65 2.80
N GLU A 64 5.78 -0.78 2.65
CA GLU A 64 4.38 -1.05 2.97
C GLU A 64 3.73 -1.85 1.82
N PRO A 65 3.47 -3.17 1.97
CA PRO A 65 3.03 -4.02 0.87
C PRO A 65 1.65 -3.62 0.32
N CYS A 66 0.75 -3.16 1.19
CA CYS A 66 -0.58 -2.67 0.80
C CYS A 66 -0.53 -1.19 0.40
N SER A 67 0.27 -0.88 -0.62
CA SER A 67 0.40 0.46 -1.18
C SER A 67 0.27 0.46 -2.71
N GLY A 68 0.00 1.63 -3.28
CA GLY A 68 -0.07 1.82 -4.73
C GLY A 68 -1.04 0.85 -5.42
N VAL A 69 -0.50 0.06 -6.36
CA VAL A 69 -1.30 -0.87 -7.18
C VAL A 69 -1.98 -1.96 -6.37
N ALA A 70 -1.51 -2.32 -5.18
CA ALA A 70 -2.12 -3.36 -4.33
C ALA A 70 -3.49 -2.93 -3.76
N LEU A 71 -3.76 -1.62 -3.72
CA LEU A 71 -5.04 -1.05 -3.27
C LEU A 71 -6.02 -0.77 -4.41
N SER A 72 -5.60 -0.97 -5.66
CA SER A 72 -6.46 -0.77 -6.84
C SER A 72 -7.69 -1.68 -6.77
N THR A 73 -8.84 -1.26 -7.30
CA THR A 73 -10.04 -2.11 -7.44
C THR A 73 -10.05 -2.94 -8.73
N ALA A 74 -9.08 -2.74 -9.63
CA ALA A 74 -8.98 -3.45 -10.91
C ALA A 74 -8.81 -4.96 -10.73
N SER A 75 -9.44 -5.78 -11.57
CA SER A 75 -9.38 -7.23 -11.36
C SER A 75 -7.92 -7.72 -11.32
N ILE A 76 -7.65 -8.69 -10.45
CA ILE A 76 -6.29 -9.25 -10.32
C ILE A 76 -5.80 -9.91 -11.61
N ASP A 77 -6.74 -10.28 -12.49
CA ASP A 77 -6.48 -10.85 -13.79
C ASP A 77 -6.00 -9.81 -14.81
N GLU A 78 -6.58 -8.62 -14.80
CA GLU A 78 -6.22 -7.47 -15.66
C GLU A 78 -4.92 -6.79 -15.24
N ALA A 79 -4.53 -6.92 -13.97
CA ALA A 79 -3.35 -6.24 -13.43
C ALA A 79 -2.05 -6.59 -14.20
N GLY A 80 -1.97 -7.76 -14.84
CA GLY A 80 -0.80 -8.20 -15.60
C GLY A 80 0.45 -8.49 -14.77
N TYR A 81 0.53 -7.95 -13.55
CA TYR A 81 1.64 -8.10 -12.60
C TYR A 81 1.73 -9.52 -12.04
N LYS A 82 2.95 -10.05 -11.98
CA LYS A 82 3.27 -11.36 -11.42
C LYS A 82 4.64 -11.31 -10.74
N PRO A 83 4.75 -11.68 -9.46
CA PRO A 83 3.67 -11.91 -8.49
C PRO A 83 2.86 -10.63 -8.21
N TYR A 84 1.68 -10.74 -7.61
CA TYR A 84 0.86 -9.59 -7.22
C TYR A 84 -0.02 -9.89 -5.99
N ILE A 85 -0.27 -8.87 -5.16
CA ILE A 85 -1.20 -8.93 -4.03
C ILE A 85 -2.29 -7.89 -4.15
N ARG A 86 -3.49 -8.23 -3.65
CA ARG A 86 -4.56 -7.27 -3.40
C ARG A 86 -4.76 -7.09 -1.91
N CYS A 87 -4.95 -5.84 -1.52
CA CYS A 87 -5.25 -5.48 -0.15
C CYS A 87 -6.58 -4.74 -0.02
N VAL A 88 -7.14 -4.76 1.18
CA VAL A 88 -8.28 -3.94 1.59
C VAL A 88 -7.99 -3.31 2.95
N CYS A 89 -8.32 -2.03 3.11
CA CYS A 89 -7.99 -1.25 4.31
C CYS A 89 -9.24 -0.66 4.97
N PHE A 90 -10.28 -1.47 5.16
CA PHE A 90 -11.51 -1.02 5.84
C PHE A 90 -11.55 -1.38 7.34
N TYR A 91 -10.49 -2.02 7.83
CA TYR A 91 -10.40 -2.50 9.21
C TYR A 91 -9.86 -1.41 10.15
N ASP A 92 -10.20 -1.49 11.43
CA ASP A 92 -9.78 -0.53 12.46
C ASP A 92 -10.04 0.93 12.05
N ASN A 93 -11.26 1.22 11.58
CA ASN A 93 -11.66 2.53 11.03
C ASN A 93 -10.79 3.00 9.85
N GLY A 94 -10.24 2.05 9.09
CA GLY A 94 -9.40 2.30 7.94
C GLY A 94 -7.92 2.48 8.25
N SER A 95 -7.46 2.18 9.48
CA SER A 95 -6.04 2.24 9.83
C SER A 95 -5.28 0.95 9.47
N THR A 96 -5.98 -0.17 9.31
CA THR A 96 -5.35 -1.48 9.11
C THR A 96 -5.71 -2.07 7.76
N CYS A 97 -4.69 -2.49 7.02
CA CYS A 97 -4.80 -3.16 5.74
C CYS A 97 -4.54 -4.65 5.86
N HIS A 98 -5.31 -5.43 5.11
CA HIS A 98 -5.15 -6.87 5.05
C HIS A 98 -5.03 -7.38 3.61
N ILE A 99 -4.15 -8.35 3.42
CA ILE A 99 -3.91 -9.02 2.14
C ILE A 99 -5.06 -10.01 1.90
N THR A 100 -5.85 -9.74 0.87
CA THR A 100 -7.04 -10.54 0.55
C THR A 100 -6.85 -11.45 -0.64
N GLN A 101 -5.93 -11.13 -1.54
CA GLN A 101 -5.62 -11.98 -2.69
C GLN A 101 -4.12 -12.03 -2.96
N LEU A 102 -3.64 -13.21 -3.36
CA LEU A 102 -2.27 -13.45 -3.77
C LEU A 102 -2.28 -14.17 -5.11
N ARG A 103 -1.60 -13.59 -6.10
CA ARG A 103 -1.42 -14.17 -7.43
C ARG A 103 0.03 -14.52 -7.67
N ILE A 104 0.25 -15.81 -7.89
CA ILE A 104 1.54 -16.40 -8.26
C ILE A 104 1.44 -17.29 -9.51
N TYR A 105 0.25 -17.35 -10.13
CA TYR A 105 -0.03 -18.12 -11.33
C TYR A 105 0.92 -17.80 -12.48
N SER A 106 1.48 -18.86 -13.10
CA SER A 106 2.41 -18.81 -14.24
C SER A 106 3.82 -18.27 -13.89
N LEU A 107 4.21 -18.29 -12.61
CA LEU A 107 5.59 -18.03 -12.18
C LEU A 107 6.44 -19.31 -12.10
N ASN A 108 5.89 -20.47 -12.47
CA ASN A 108 6.55 -21.78 -12.36
C ASN A 108 7.13 -22.01 -10.96
N VAL A 109 6.37 -21.61 -9.93
CA VAL A 109 6.75 -21.87 -8.54
C VAL A 109 6.72 -23.37 -8.31
N VAL A 110 7.85 -23.94 -7.91
CA VAL A 110 7.97 -25.37 -7.62
C VAL A 110 8.26 -25.52 -6.13
N GLY A 111 7.38 -26.24 -5.42
CA GLY A 111 7.57 -26.51 -4.00
C GLY A 111 6.25 -26.78 -3.26
N SER A 112 6.36 -27.08 -1.98
CA SER A 112 5.20 -27.16 -1.09
C SER A 112 4.62 -25.79 -0.80
N ILE A 113 3.33 -25.76 -0.43
CA ILE A 113 2.72 -24.55 0.11
C ILE A 113 3.39 -24.22 1.47
N PRO A 114 3.97 -23.02 1.64
CA PRO A 114 4.57 -22.58 2.88
C PRO A 114 3.48 -22.46 3.94
N LYS A 115 3.75 -22.97 5.15
CA LYS A 115 2.80 -22.91 6.26
C LYS A 115 2.47 -21.46 6.66
N GLU A 116 3.37 -20.53 6.35
CA GLU A 116 3.25 -19.11 6.58
C GLU A 116 2.11 -18.51 5.77
N LEU A 117 1.69 -19.15 4.67
CA LEU A 117 0.49 -18.74 3.94
C LEU A 117 -0.76 -18.78 4.82
N TRP A 118 -0.82 -19.69 5.79
CA TRP A 118 -1.91 -19.77 6.78
C TRP A 118 -1.91 -18.62 7.80
N SER A 119 -0.82 -17.85 7.88
CA SER A 119 -0.75 -16.64 8.70
C SER A 119 -1.35 -15.41 8.00
N LEU A 120 -1.70 -15.51 6.73
CA LEU A 120 -2.50 -14.50 6.01
C LEU A 120 -3.99 -14.77 6.26
N SER A 121 -4.50 -14.41 7.44
CA SER A 121 -5.84 -14.77 7.92
C SER A 121 -6.98 -14.20 7.06
N TYR A 122 -6.72 -13.13 6.32
CA TYR A 122 -7.70 -12.48 5.44
C TYR A 122 -7.54 -12.87 3.97
N LEU A 123 -6.61 -13.78 3.65
CA LEU A 123 -6.41 -14.27 2.29
C LEU A 123 -7.61 -15.12 1.86
N THR A 124 -8.35 -14.63 0.88
CA THR A 124 -9.56 -15.28 0.36
C THR A 124 -9.33 -15.94 -1.00
N TYR A 125 -8.40 -15.42 -1.80
CA TYR A 125 -8.09 -15.96 -3.12
C TYR A 125 -6.59 -16.16 -3.31
N LEU A 126 -6.22 -17.39 -3.65
CA LEU A 126 -4.87 -17.77 -4.05
C LEU A 126 -4.91 -18.26 -5.49
N TYR A 127 -4.28 -17.52 -6.41
CA TYR A 127 -4.17 -17.90 -7.80
C TYR A 127 -2.79 -18.53 -8.04
N ASP A 128 -2.78 -19.85 -8.21
CA ASP A 128 -1.56 -20.62 -8.51
C ASP A 128 -1.76 -21.58 -9.68
N SER A 129 -0.66 -21.95 -10.35
CA SER A 129 -0.62 -22.82 -11.52
C SER A 129 -0.40 -24.30 -11.20
N PHE A 130 0.21 -24.68 -10.07
CA PHE A 130 0.42 -26.10 -9.73
C PHE A 130 0.90 -26.27 -8.27
N PHE A 131 -0.02 -26.55 -7.35
CA PHE A 131 0.35 -27.06 -6.02
C PHE A 131 0.10 -28.55 -5.92
N PHE A 132 1.10 -29.27 -5.42
CA PHE A 132 0.89 -30.59 -4.85
C PHE A 132 0.30 -30.37 -3.45
N PHE A 133 -1.01 -30.55 -3.29
CA PHE A 133 -1.62 -30.64 -1.97
C PHE A 133 -1.27 -32.01 -1.39
N PRO A 134 -0.43 -32.14 -0.35
CA PRO A 134 -0.42 -33.36 0.43
C PRO A 134 -1.80 -33.42 1.11
N SER A 135 -2.68 -34.27 0.59
CA SER A 135 -3.88 -34.70 1.30
C SER A 135 -3.46 -35.22 2.67
N SER A 136 -4.05 -34.66 3.72
CA SER A 136 -3.94 -35.17 5.09
C SER A 136 -4.55 -36.56 5.21
#